data_AF-A0A939VNB5-F1
#
_entry.id   AF-A0A939VNB5-F1
#
_cell.length_a   1.000
_cell.length_b   1.000
_cell.length_c   1.000
_cell.angle_alpha   90.00
_cell.angle_beta   90.00
_cell.angle_gamma   90.00
#
_symmetry.space_group_name_H-M   'P 1'
#
loop_
_entity.id
_entity.type
_entity.pdbx_description
1 polymer ?
#
loop_
_entity_poly.entity_id
_entity_poly.type
_entity_poly.pdbx_seq_one_letter_code
_entity_poly.pdbx_strand_id
1 'polypeptide(L)'
;MQINTQKLKRVSLYTLIFWVITHGYRFTNNLYTGDTMCNVFQDDIMWQRSLGRFMQPLTMVFRGTIVAPWLLFGLSIVLFSLSTYLITEMLGIEKPLLLFITCGVFTCNSTILCANAVYTPWIDIYGTSLLLVTLGVWLFLKDKWWGYLAGIVCFVCAMGFYQSYIDVAFALFFIIVIGDLARGDKVGKVLVKVGKIAGGLLIAGVGYYATYKLVIKVHHVMEAVSYNSLAGVGDFTGTSILSLVGGAYKEFFNFLTNQETFVSTYLLGIQVSRFWGVLVTLCVWITIIFILVALFVINRKNKTAVINVVLQAACILLFPLAANFVYVITKGFEYELMVFSFLFLFVGLIVLVEKLPRESKGAERKQLLLLVPIVVIIWNNIVFSNQNYFKIDMQNESALSLATRIVNDVEHFEDYEPGVTPVEIIGFLPYSSSVNDVPYIRELYVHGNYKSVFTYINSLPFYINNYLAVDMNIVHSDEESDNTADMPVYPAKGSIRYIDGKLVIKISEPREKQ
;
A
#
# COMPACT_ATOMS: atom_id res chain seq x y z
N MET A 1 -12.04 21.65 -21.77
CA MET A 1 -12.38 20.22 -21.71
C MET A 1 -13.48 20.09 -20.69
N GLN A 2 -14.70 19.76 -21.13
CA GLN A 2 -15.86 19.60 -20.25
C GLN A 2 -15.74 18.29 -19.48
N ILE A 3 -16.19 18.26 -18.22
CA ILE A 3 -16.23 17.04 -17.41
C ILE A 3 -17.25 16.08 -18.03
N ASN A 4 -16.83 14.85 -18.32
CA ASN A 4 -17.75 13.81 -18.78
C ASN A 4 -18.51 13.26 -17.56
N THR A 5 -19.63 13.90 -17.23
CA THR A 5 -20.45 13.57 -16.06
C THR A 5 -20.95 12.12 -16.08
N GLN A 6 -21.23 11.55 -17.25
CA GLN A 6 -21.69 10.16 -17.35
C GLN A 6 -20.58 9.17 -17.02
N LYS A 7 -19.37 9.41 -17.52
CA LYS A 7 -18.19 8.61 -17.19
C LYS A 7 -17.86 8.69 -15.71
N LEU A 8 -17.89 9.89 -15.13
CA LEU A 8 -17.67 10.08 -13.68
C LEU A 8 -18.69 9.30 -12.84
N LYS A 9 -19.98 9.35 -13.19
CA LYS A 9 -21.02 8.56 -12.51
C LYS A 9 -20.76 7.06 -12.59
N ARG A 10 -20.38 6.55 -13.76
CA ARG A 10 -20.05 5.12 -13.96
C ARG A 10 -18.85 4.69 -13.12
N VAL A 11 -17.74 5.43 -13.22
CA VAL A 11 -16.53 5.16 -12.44
C VAL A 11 -16.85 5.16 -10.95
N SER A 12 -17.58 6.17 -10.47
CA SER A 12 -17.95 6.27 -9.05
C SER A 12 -18.79 5.08 -8.58
N LEU A 13 -19.76 4.65 -9.39
CA LEU A 13 -20.59 3.47 -9.09
C LEU A 13 -19.76 2.18 -9.10
N TYR A 14 -18.88 2.00 -10.08
CA TYR A 14 -18.06 0.79 -10.20
C TYR A 14 -17.01 0.70 -9.08
N THR A 15 -16.35 1.82 -8.75
CA THR A 15 -15.47 1.91 -7.59
C THR A 15 -16.23 1.58 -6.30
N LEU A 16 -17.43 2.14 -6.09
CA LEU A 16 -18.28 1.79 -4.94
C LEU A 16 -18.56 0.28 -4.86
N ILE A 17 -18.96 -0.35 -5.97
CA ILE A 17 -19.26 -1.79 -6.01
C ILE A 17 -18.04 -2.62 -5.59
N PHE A 18 -16.88 -2.37 -6.20
CA PHE A 18 -15.66 -3.11 -5.85
C PHE A 18 -15.19 -2.81 -4.43
N TRP A 19 -15.33 -1.56 -3.97
CA TRP A 19 -14.92 -1.16 -2.63
C TRP A 19 -15.76 -1.86 -1.56
N VAL A 20 -17.08 -1.92 -1.75
CA VAL A 20 -18.00 -2.66 -0.87
C VAL A 20 -17.68 -4.16 -0.86
N ILE A 21 -17.56 -4.79 -2.04
CA ILE A 21 -17.33 -6.24 -2.15
C ILE A 21 -15.96 -6.65 -1.58
N THR A 22 -14.95 -5.81 -1.72
CA THR A 22 -13.57 -6.14 -1.33
C THR A 22 -13.28 -5.75 0.12
N HIS A 23 -13.72 -4.56 0.53
CA HIS A 23 -13.32 -3.94 1.79
C HIS A 23 -14.48 -3.66 2.74
N GLY A 24 -15.73 -3.94 2.35
CA GLY A 24 -16.90 -3.66 3.20
C GLY A 24 -16.77 -4.25 4.60
N TYR A 25 -16.36 -5.52 4.71
CA TYR A 25 -16.16 -6.20 6.00
C TYR A 25 -15.17 -5.49 6.92
N ARG A 26 -14.13 -4.87 6.36
CA ARG A 26 -13.14 -4.11 7.13
C ARG A 26 -13.73 -2.88 7.80
N PHE A 27 -14.70 -2.24 7.17
CA PHE A 27 -15.25 -0.97 7.64
C PHE A 27 -16.58 -1.10 8.38
N THR A 28 -17.21 -2.28 8.32
CA THR A 28 -18.36 -2.64 9.17
C THR A 28 -17.94 -3.21 10.52
N ASN A 29 -16.66 -3.52 10.72
CA ASN A 29 -16.11 -4.09 11.95
C ASN A 29 -14.91 -3.26 12.46
N ASN A 30 -14.70 -3.25 13.77
CA ASN A 30 -13.56 -2.57 14.40
C ASN A 30 -12.32 -3.46 14.38
N LEU A 31 -11.72 -3.58 13.19
CA LEU A 31 -10.53 -4.39 12.98
C LEU A 31 -9.27 -3.55 13.20
N TYR A 32 -8.59 -3.75 14.32
CA TYR A 32 -7.32 -3.08 14.60
C TYR A 32 -6.19 -4.09 14.57
N THR A 33 -5.12 -3.81 13.82
CA THR A 33 -3.90 -4.63 13.76
C THR A 33 -2.75 -3.74 13.29
N GLY A 34 -1.52 -4.19 13.47
CA GLY A 34 -0.36 -3.46 12.94
C GLY A 34 -0.24 -2.05 13.53
N ASP A 35 0.13 -1.10 12.68
CA ASP A 35 0.20 0.32 12.98
C ASP A 35 -1.14 0.89 13.44
N THR A 36 -2.25 0.38 12.91
CA THR A 36 -3.59 0.85 13.30
C THR A 36 -3.82 0.64 14.80
N MET A 37 -3.34 -0.46 15.39
CA MET A 37 -3.57 -0.77 16.80
C MET A 37 -2.98 0.31 17.73
N CYS A 38 -1.81 0.84 17.40
CA CYS A 38 -1.13 1.88 18.19
C CYS A 38 -1.57 3.31 17.82
N ASN A 39 -2.41 3.47 16.79
CA ASN A 39 -2.75 4.79 16.22
C ASN A 39 -4.27 4.95 16.02
N VAL A 40 -5.08 4.32 16.87
CA VAL A 40 -6.53 4.59 16.95
C VAL A 40 -6.78 6.06 17.31
N PHE A 41 -5.91 6.60 18.17
CA PHE A 41 -5.79 8.02 18.49
C PHE A 41 -4.50 8.53 17.85
N GLN A 42 -4.62 9.22 16.70
CA GLN A 42 -3.45 9.69 15.95
C GLN A 42 -2.86 10.94 16.60
N ASP A 43 -1.79 10.78 17.37
CA ASP A 43 -0.98 11.87 17.95
C ASP A 43 0.48 11.85 17.46
N ASP A 44 0.72 11.17 16.34
CA ASP A 44 2.05 10.92 15.79
C ASP A 44 2.48 11.97 14.74
N ILE A 45 1.87 13.15 14.74
CA ILE A 45 2.11 14.21 13.75
C ILE A 45 3.61 14.58 13.66
N MET A 46 4.30 14.66 14.81
CA MET A 46 5.73 14.98 14.82
C MET A 46 6.56 13.86 14.21
N TRP A 47 6.19 12.61 14.48
CA TRP A 47 6.80 11.44 13.84
C TRP A 47 6.57 11.46 12.33
N GLN A 48 5.34 11.68 11.85
CA GLN A 48 5.05 11.74 10.41
C GLN A 48 5.81 12.88 9.72
N ARG A 49 5.93 14.05 10.36
CA ARG A 49 6.76 15.15 9.86
C ARG A 49 8.22 14.77 9.77
N SER A 50 8.76 14.07 10.77
CA SER A 50 10.16 13.62 10.78
C SER A 50 10.49 12.70 9.59
N LEU A 51 9.50 11.95 9.10
CA LEU A 51 9.61 11.05 7.93
C LEU A 51 9.36 11.76 6.58
N GLY A 52 9.06 13.06 6.56
CA GLY A 52 8.77 13.81 5.34
C GLY A 52 7.32 13.82 4.90
N ARG A 53 6.41 13.32 5.72
CA ARG A 53 4.97 13.27 5.46
C ARG A 53 4.27 14.52 5.99
N PHE A 54 4.80 15.68 5.61
CA PHE A 54 4.43 16.98 6.19
C PHE A 54 2.99 17.45 5.87
N MET A 55 2.33 16.86 4.86
CA MET A 55 0.96 17.24 4.47
C MET A 55 -0.11 16.46 5.23
N GLN A 56 0.22 15.33 5.88
CA GLN A 56 -0.76 14.50 6.59
C GLN A 56 -1.61 15.25 7.64
N PRO A 57 -1.07 16.22 8.40
CA PRO A 57 -1.90 16.96 9.35
C PRO A 57 -3.08 17.70 8.72
N LEU A 58 -3.01 18.04 7.42
CA LEU A 58 -4.12 18.70 6.74
C LEU A 58 -5.37 17.82 6.67
N THR A 59 -5.25 16.51 6.45
CA THR A 59 -6.43 15.62 6.46
C THR A 59 -7.00 15.52 7.87
N MET A 60 -6.13 15.41 8.88
CA MET A 60 -6.51 15.34 10.29
C MET A 60 -7.26 16.60 10.77
N VAL A 61 -6.97 17.78 10.23
CA VAL A 61 -7.74 19.01 10.52
C VAL A 61 -9.20 18.89 10.09
N PHE A 62 -9.51 18.18 8.99
CA PHE A 62 -10.87 18.06 8.49
C PHE A 62 -11.67 16.91 9.10
N ARG A 63 -11.01 15.78 9.41
CA ARG A 63 -11.70 14.58 9.93
C ARG A 63 -11.46 14.26 11.40
N GLY A 64 -10.60 15.02 12.08
CA GLY A 64 -10.14 14.74 13.44
C GLY A 64 -9.00 13.71 13.50
N THR A 65 -8.46 13.54 14.70
CA THR A 65 -7.34 12.63 15.02
C THR A 65 -7.78 11.23 15.43
N ILE A 66 -9.06 11.05 15.75
CA ILE A 66 -9.63 9.74 16.05
C ILE A 66 -9.93 9.02 14.74
N VAL A 67 -9.52 7.76 14.65
CA VAL A 67 -9.81 6.93 13.49
C VAL A 67 -11.31 6.67 13.43
N ALA A 68 -11.95 7.17 12.38
CA ALA A 68 -13.37 6.97 12.09
C ALA A 68 -13.52 6.06 10.85
N PRO A 69 -13.57 4.72 11.00
CA PRO A 69 -13.51 3.79 9.88
C PRO A 69 -14.59 4.06 8.82
N TRP A 70 -15.84 4.28 9.23
CA TRP A 70 -16.93 4.52 8.29
C TRP A 70 -16.79 5.83 7.48
N LEU A 71 -16.21 6.87 8.10
CA LEU A 71 -15.89 8.10 7.39
C LEU A 71 -14.76 7.87 6.37
N LEU A 72 -13.70 7.16 6.78
CA LEU A 72 -12.59 6.78 5.91
C LEU A 72 -13.04 5.92 4.73
N PHE A 73 -14.02 5.04 4.94
CA PHE A 73 -14.67 4.26 3.88
C PHE A 73 -15.28 5.17 2.81
N GLY A 74 -16.12 6.13 3.22
CA GLY A 74 -16.77 7.07 2.31
C GLY A 74 -15.77 7.99 1.58
N LEU A 75 -14.78 8.52 2.30
CA LEU A 75 -13.72 9.36 1.73
C LEU A 75 -12.90 8.60 0.70
N SER A 76 -12.54 7.35 0.99
CA SER A 76 -11.76 6.51 0.07
C SER A 76 -12.50 6.29 -1.24
N ILE A 77 -13.80 6.01 -1.20
CA ILE A 77 -14.60 5.86 -2.43
C ILE A 77 -14.53 7.12 -3.29
N VAL A 78 -14.66 8.31 -2.70
CA VAL A 78 -14.58 9.59 -3.44
C VAL A 78 -13.19 9.79 -4.05
N LEU A 79 -12.13 9.64 -3.25
CA LEU A 79 -10.75 9.86 -3.67
C LEU A 79 -10.33 8.90 -4.79
N PHE A 80 -10.64 7.61 -4.65
CA PHE A 80 -10.32 6.59 -5.65
C PHE A 80 -11.17 6.73 -6.91
N SER A 81 -12.44 7.14 -6.80
CA SER A 81 -13.31 7.39 -7.95
C SER A 81 -12.80 8.56 -8.79
N LEU A 82 -12.42 9.67 -8.15
CA LEU A 82 -11.88 10.85 -8.83
C LEU A 82 -10.53 10.54 -9.50
N SER A 83 -9.64 9.83 -8.79
CA SER A 83 -8.35 9.39 -9.33
C SER A 83 -8.52 8.48 -10.55
N THR A 84 -9.40 7.47 -10.44
CA THR A 84 -9.70 6.55 -11.54
C THR A 84 -10.34 7.27 -12.73
N TYR A 85 -11.22 8.25 -12.48
CA TYR A 85 -11.79 9.09 -13.53
C TYR A 85 -10.71 9.86 -14.27
N LEU A 86 -9.80 10.54 -13.55
CA LEU A 86 -8.69 11.27 -14.18
C LEU A 86 -7.78 10.35 -15.01
N ILE A 87 -7.44 9.16 -14.48
CA ILE A 87 -6.62 8.19 -15.19
C ILE A 87 -7.31 7.72 -16.48
N THR A 88 -8.56 7.28 -16.38
CA THR A 88 -9.32 6.78 -17.53
C THR A 88 -9.58 7.88 -18.56
N GLU A 89 -9.67 9.13 -18.14
CA GLU A 89 -9.75 10.31 -19.01
C GLU A 89 -8.43 10.58 -19.74
N MET A 90 -7.29 10.59 -19.03
CA MET A 90 -5.97 10.81 -19.64
C MET A 90 -5.60 9.71 -20.64
N LEU A 91 -6.00 8.48 -20.35
CA LEU A 91 -5.66 7.31 -21.16
C LEU A 91 -6.67 7.03 -22.28
N GLY A 92 -7.82 7.73 -22.28
CA GLY A 92 -8.87 7.61 -23.29
C GLY A 92 -9.65 6.29 -23.21
N ILE A 93 -9.86 5.77 -21.99
CA ILE A 93 -10.68 4.58 -21.74
C ILE A 93 -12.14 5.04 -21.63
N GLU A 94 -12.99 4.59 -22.55
CA GLU A 94 -14.38 5.07 -22.66
C GLU A 94 -15.41 3.96 -22.45
N LYS A 95 -15.05 2.71 -22.76
CA LYS A 95 -15.99 1.60 -22.73
C LYS A 95 -16.42 1.24 -21.30
N PRO A 96 -17.73 1.03 -21.04
CA PRO A 96 -18.22 0.70 -19.70
C PRO A 96 -17.54 -0.51 -19.05
N LEU A 97 -17.32 -1.58 -19.82
CA LEU A 97 -16.65 -2.78 -19.31
C LEU A 97 -15.18 -2.53 -18.97
N LEU A 98 -14.48 -1.72 -19.78
CA LEU A 98 -13.08 -1.37 -19.50
C LEU A 98 -12.97 -0.45 -18.29
N LEU A 99 -13.91 0.49 -18.13
CA LEU A 99 -14.04 1.31 -16.93
C LEU A 99 -14.28 0.45 -15.69
N PHE A 100 -15.20 -0.52 -15.77
CA PHE A 100 -15.50 -1.45 -14.68
C PHE A 100 -14.26 -2.24 -14.26
N ILE A 101 -13.56 -2.87 -15.22
CA ILE A 101 -12.33 -3.64 -14.95
C ILE A 101 -11.23 -2.74 -14.39
N THR A 102 -11.07 -1.52 -14.90
CA THR A 102 -10.10 -0.55 -14.38
C THR A 102 -10.38 -0.19 -12.92
N CYS A 103 -11.65 0.01 -12.55
CA CYS A 103 -12.04 0.25 -11.15
C CYS A 103 -11.69 -0.95 -10.26
N GLY A 104 -11.90 -2.17 -10.75
CA GLY A 104 -11.50 -3.39 -10.04
C GLY A 104 -9.99 -3.50 -9.83
N VAL A 105 -9.17 -3.17 -10.84
CA VAL A 105 -7.70 -3.16 -10.70
C VAL A 105 -7.23 -2.17 -9.63
N PHE A 106 -7.77 -0.96 -9.61
CA PHE A 106 -7.37 0.06 -8.63
C PHE A 106 -7.88 -0.18 -7.22
N THR A 107 -9.01 -0.89 -7.07
CA THR A 107 -9.63 -1.13 -5.76
C THR A 107 -9.13 -2.42 -5.14
N CYS A 108 -9.12 -3.50 -5.91
CA CYS A 108 -8.89 -4.84 -5.41
C CYS A 108 -7.42 -5.26 -5.48
N ASN A 109 -6.44 -4.38 -5.24
CA ASN A 109 -5.03 -4.78 -5.27
C ASN A 109 -4.46 -4.97 -3.86
N SER A 110 -3.33 -5.69 -3.78
CA SER A 110 -2.64 -6.00 -2.52
C SER A 110 -2.20 -4.74 -1.77
N THR A 111 -1.79 -3.68 -2.46
CA THR A 111 -1.44 -2.40 -1.82
C THR A 111 -2.63 -1.79 -1.07
N ILE A 112 -3.83 -1.79 -1.65
CA ILE A 112 -5.04 -1.30 -0.98
C ILE A 112 -5.52 -2.26 0.10
N LEU A 113 -5.36 -3.57 -0.08
CA LEU A 113 -5.56 -4.54 1.00
C LEU A 113 -4.65 -4.21 2.19
N CYS A 114 -3.34 -4.09 1.98
CA CYS A 114 -2.35 -3.77 3.01
C CYS A 114 -2.67 -2.44 3.71
N ALA A 115 -2.99 -1.40 2.92
CA ALA A 115 -3.42 -0.10 3.44
C ALA A 115 -4.65 -0.23 4.36
N ASN A 116 -5.66 -0.99 3.95
CA ASN A 116 -6.88 -1.17 4.72
C ASN A 116 -6.72 -2.16 5.88
N ALA A 117 -5.81 -3.12 5.80
CA ALA A 117 -5.60 -4.12 6.83
C ALA A 117 -4.77 -3.56 7.99
N VAL A 118 -3.64 -2.93 7.69
CA VAL A 118 -2.59 -2.59 8.68
C VAL A 118 -2.48 -1.08 8.90
N TYR A 119 -2.75 -0.27 7.88
CA TYR A 119 -2.52 1.18 7.87
C TYR A 119 -3.81 1.99 7.66
N THR A 120 -4.95 1.49 8.14
CA THR A 120 -6.27 2.09 7.88
C THR A 120 -6.37 3.57 8.26
N PRO A 121 -5.72 4.06 9.35
CA PRO A 121 -5.74 5.47 9.71
C PRO A 121 -5.17 6.41 8.63
N TRP A 122 -4.50 5.87 7.61
CA TRP A 122 -3.88 6.66 6.53
C TRP A 122 -4.51 6.38 5.16
N ILE A 123 -5.60 5.62 5.06
CA ILE A 123 -6.20 5.28 3.75
C ILE A 123 -6.64 6.53 2.96
N ASP A 124 -7.16 7.55 3.65
CA ASP A 124 -7.54 8.83 3.04
C ASP A 124 -6.32 9.67 2.64
N ILE A 125 -5.22 9.56 3.38
CA ILE A 125 -3.92 10.18 3.05
C ILE A 125 -3.36 9.55 1.77
N TYR A 126 -3.40 8.22 1.66
CA TYR A 126 -2.99 7.49 0.46
C TYR A 126 -3.89 7.83 -0.74
N GLY A 127 -5.21 7.85 -0.54
CA GLY A 127 -6.17 8.27 -1.56
C GLY A 127 -5.98 9.73 -2.02
N THR A 128 -5.63 10.63 -1.09
CA THR A 128 -5.35 12.04 -1.40
C THR A 128 -4.06 12.18 -2.18
N SER A 129 -3.01 11.43 -1.81
CA SER A 129 -1.76 11.39 -2.58
C SER A 129 -1.99 10.87 -4.01
N LEU A 130 -2.78 9.79 -4.15
CA LEU A 130 -3.18 9.26 -5.46
C LEU A 130 -3.97 10.29 -6.30
N LEU A 131 -4.90 11.02 -5.68
CA LEU A 131 -5.67 12.06 -6.39
C LEU A 131 -4.77 13.21 -6.83
N LEU A 132 -3.86 13.67 -5.96
CA LEU A 132 -2.94 14.75 -6.28
C LEU A 132 -1.95 14.35 -7.38
N VAL A 133 -1.37 13.15 -7.33
CA VAL A 133 -0.44 12.71 -8.37
C VAL A 133 -1.15 12.55 -9.72
N THR A 134 -2.36 12.00 -9.74
CA THR A 134 -3.14 11.85 -10.99
C THR A 134 -3.62 13.19 -11.55
N LEU A 135 -4.05 14.12 -10.68
CA LEU A 135 -4.34 15.50 -11.05
C LEU A 135 -3.10 16.22 -11.58
N GLY A 136 -1.94 15.99 -10.94
CA GLY A 136 -0.66 16.54 -11.35
C GLY A 136 -0.30 16.14 -12.78
N VAL A 137 -0.41 14.84 -13.11
CA VAL A 137 -0.22 14.34 -14.48
C VAL A 137 -1.24 15.00 -15.44
N TRP A 138 -2.52 15.04 -15.07
CA TRP A 138 -3.58 15.62 -15.91
C TRP A 138 -3.37 17.10 -16.25
N LEU A 139 -2.89 17.89 -15.27
CA LEU A 139 -2.51 19.29 -15.45
C LEU A 139 -1.25 19.43 -16.30
N PHE A 140 -0.25 18.58 -16.05
CA PHE A 140 1.00 18.58 -16.80
C PHE A 140 0.78 18.32 -18.30
N LEU A 141 -0.17 17.44 -18.63
CA LEU A 141 -0.55 17.12 -20.02
C LEU A 141 -1.28 18.26 -20.76
N LYS A 142 -1.65 19.36 -20.09
CA LYS A 142 -2.20 20.55 -20.78
C LYS A 142 -1.17 21.28 -21.64
N ASP A 143 0.12 20.99 -21.47
CA ASP A 143 1.24 21.56 -22.23
C ASP A 143 1.29 23.10 -22.16
N LYS A 144 0.97 23.66 -20.99
CA LYS A 144 1.00 25.10 -20.70
C LYS A 144 1.86 25.36 -19.47
N TRP A 145 2.49 26.54 -19.40
CA TRP A 145 3.39 26.91 -18.28
C TRP A 145 2.72 26.77 -16.90
N TRP A 146 1.46 27.22 -16.78
CA TRP A 146 0.70 27.09 -15.53
C TRP A 146 0.31 25.65 -15.24
N GLY A 147 0.15 24.81 -16.27
CA GLY A 147 -0.15 23.39 -16.13
C GLY A 147 1.05 22.62 -15.59
N TYR A 148 2.27 22.95 -16.04
CA TYR A 148 3.49 22.38 -15.47
C TYR A 148 3.67 22.83 -14.02
N LEU A 149 3.53 24.11 -13.73
CA LEU A 149 3.69 24.64 -12.38
C LEU A 149 2.68 24.00 -11.41
N ALA A 150 1.40 23.98 -11.78
CA ALA A 150 0.38 23.35 -10.95
C ALA A 150 0.61 21.84 -10.80
N GLY A 151 1.05 21.15 -11.86
CA GLY A 151 1.41 19.73 -11.80
C GLY A 151 2.57 19.45 -10.84
N ILE A 152 3.61 20.28 -10.87
CA ILE A 152 4.76 20.19 -9.96
C ILE A 152 4.30 20.38 -8.50
N VAL A 153 3.47 21.39 -8.23
CA VAL A 153 2.91 21.61 -6.89
C VAL A 153 2.10 20.39 -6.44
N CYS A 154 1.26 19.82 -7.31
CA CYS A 154 0.53 18.60 -7.01
C CYS A 154 1.46 17.42 -6.65
N PHE A 155 2.56 17.22 -7.39
CA PHE A 155 3.54 16.17 -7.09
C PHE A 155 4.25 16.39 -5.75
N VAL A 156 4.64 17.63 -5.43
CA VAL A 156 5.22 17.99 -4.13
C VAL A 156 4.25 17.68 -2.99
N CYS A 157 3.01 18.11 -3.11
CA CYS A 157 1.97 17.86 -2.11
C CYS A 157 1.65 16.35 -1.98
N ALA A 158 1.60 15.61 -3.09
CA ALA A 158 1.38 14.17 -3.08
C ALA A 158 2.49 13.45 -2.29
N MET A 159 3.76 13.74 -2.57
CA MET A 159 4.88 13.17 -1.81
C MET A 159 4.85 13.58 -0.33
N GLY A 160 4.40 14.81 -0.03
CA GLY A 160 4.20 15.27 1.34
C GLY A 160 3.08 14.55 2.09
N PHE A 161 2.12 13.90 1.41
CA PHE A 161 1.17 12.98 2.04
C PHE A 161 1.77 11.58 2.16
N TYR A 162 2.26 11.04 1.05
CA TYR A 162 2.96 9.76 0.99
C TYR A 162 3.81 9.66 -0.28
N GLN A 163 5.10 9.38 -0.10
CA GLN A 163 6.15 9.53 -1.11
C GLN A 163 6.01 8.55 -2.28
N SER A 164 5.66 7.28 -2.01
CA SER A 164 5.70 6.22 -3.03
C SER A 164 4.70 6.42 -4.17
N TYR A 165 3.64 7.20 -3.96
CA TYR A 165 2.66 7.48 -5.01
C TYR A 165 3.25 8.27 -6.19
N ILE A 166 4.45 8.85 -6.07
CA ILE A 166 5.14 9.45 -7.22
C ILE A 166 5.38 8.43 -8.36
N ASP A 167 5.53 7.14 -8.02
CA ASP A 167 5.71 6.05 -9.00
C ASP A 167 4.48 5.87 -9.90
N VAL A 168 3.31 6.32 -9.46
CA VAL A 168 2.10 6.41 -10.30
C VAL A 168 2.26 7.44 -11.41
N ALA A 169 2.89 8.59 -11.14
CA ALA A 169 3.17 9.58 -12.20
C ALA A 169 4.13 8.99 -13.23
N PHE A 170 5.21 8.34 -12.78
CA PHE A 170 6.16 7.67 -13.67
C PHE A 170 5.44 6.63 -14.55
N ALA A 171 4.70 5.70 -13.95
CA ALA A 171 3.98 4.67 -14.69
C ALA A 171 2.99 5.25 -15.72
N LEU A 172 2.22 6.28 -15.35
CA LEU A 172 1.29 6.97 -16.25
C LEU A 172 2.00 7.63 -17.43
N PHE A 173 3.09 8.39 -17.18
CA PHE A 173 3.83 9.05 -18.24
C PHE A 173 4.43 8.04 -19.23
N PHE A 174 4.91 6.89 -18.74
CA PHE A 174 5.41 5.81 -19.60
C PHE A 174 4.30 5.24 -20.49
N ILE A 175 3.11 4.94 -19.95
CA ILE A 175 1.97 4.46 -20.75
C ILE A 175 1.57 5.50 -21.81
N ILE A 176 1.57 6.78 -21.44
CA ILE A 176 1.24 7.87 -22.36
C ILE A 176 2.28 7.97 -23.48
N VAL A 177 3.58 7.94 -23.16
CA VAL A 177 4.67 8.00 -24.14
C VAL A 177 4.65 6.80 -25.09
N ILE A 178 4.44 5.58 -24.57
CA ILE A 178 4.23 4.38 -25.39
C ILE A 178 3.06 4.57 -26.34
N GLY A 179 1.95 5.14 -25.84
CA GLY A 179 0.77 5.47 -26.64
C GLY A 179 1.04 6.50 -27.75
N ASP A 180 1.77 7.57 -27.46
CA ASP A 180 2.14 8.61 -28.43
C ASP A 180 3.03 8.02 -29.54
N LEU A 181 4.00 7.20 -29.18
CA LEU A 181 4.88 6.50 -30.13
C LEU A 181 4.09 5.51 -31.01
N ALA A 182 3.16 4.77 -30.42
CA ALA A 182 2.32 3.79 -31.13
C ALA A 182 1.33 4.45 -32.09
N ARG A 183 0.91 5.70 -31.84
CA ARG A 183 0.12 6.51 -32.79
C ARG A 183 0.96 7.04 -33.97
N GLY A 184 2.28 6.94 -33.92
CA GLY A 184 3.16 7.48 -34.95
C GLY A 184 3.51 8.96 -34.77
N ASP A 185 3.39 9.49 -33.55
CA ASP A 185 3.79 10.88 -33.27
C ASP A 185 5.28 11.09 -33.58
N LYS A 186 5.65 12.31 -34.04
CA LYS A 186 7.04 12.64 -34.42
C LYS A 186 7.98 12.47 -33.22
N VAL A 187 9.05 11.68 -33.38
CA VAL A 187 10.07 11.41 -32.33
C VAL A 187 10.54 12.69 -31.63
N GLY A 188 10.90 13.73 -32.38
CA GLY A 188 11.37 15.00 -31.78
C GLY A 188 10.34 15.64 -30.84
N LYS A 189 9.04 15.56 -31.16
CA LYS A 189 7.98 16.06 -30.26
C LYS A 189 7.85 15.20 -29.00
N VAL A 190 7.94 13.87 -29.15
CA VAL A 190 7.91 12.94 -28.01
C VAL A 190 9.11 13.16 -27.09
N LEU A 191 10.31 13.32 -27.63
CA LEU A 191 11.52 13.58 -26.84
C LEU A 191 11.45 14.91 -26.08
N VAL A 192 10.94 15.98 -26.70
CA VAL A 192 10.70 17.26 -26.00
C VAL A 192 9.71 17.07 -24.86
N LYS A 193 8.62 16.32 -25.07
CA LYS A 193 7.65 16.00 -24.01
C LYS A 193 8.30 15.21 -22.87
N VAL A 194 9.09 14.18 -23.18
CA VAL A 194 9.85 13.40 -22.19
C VAL A 194 10.81 14.29 -21.40
N GLY A 195 11.55 15.18 -22.06
CA GLY A 195 12.44 16.13 -21.41
C GLY A 195 11.70 17.08 -20.45
N LYS A 196 10.53 17.59 -20.86
CA LYS A 196 9.67 18.40 -19.98
C LYS A 196 9.19 17.59 -18.78
N ILE A 197 8.72 16.35 -18.98
CA ILE A 197 8.27 15.46 -17.91
C ILE A 197 9.41 15.20 -16.91
N ALA A 198 10.59 14.80 -17.40
CA ALA A 198 11.76 14.53 -16.56
C ALA A 198 12.18 15.78 -15.76
N GLY A 199 12.23 16.94 -16.42
CA GLY A 199 12.53 18.22 -15.76
C GLY A 199 11.48 18.58 -14.69
N GLY A 200 10.19 18.40 -14.99
CA GLY A 200 9.11 18.66 -14.04
C GLY A 200 9.16 17.76 -12.80
N LEU A 201 9.39 16.46 -12.98
CA LEU A 201 9.49 15.50 -11.88
C LEU A 201 10.76 15.74 -11.04
N LEU A 202 11.87 16.13 -11.67
CA LEU A 202 13.09 16.53 -10.96
C LEU A 202 12.85 17.79 -10.10
N ILE A 203 12.22 18.82 -10.66
CA ILE A 203 11.88 20.05 -9.92
C ILE A 203 10.92 19.72 -8.77
N ALA A 204 9.96 18.81 -8.97
CA ALA A 204 9.07 18.37 -7.90
C ALA A 204 9.83 17.62 -6.78
N GLY A 205 10.76 16.72 -7.13
CA GLY A 205 11.59 16.01 -6.14
C GLY A 205 12.44 16.97 -5.30
N VAL A 206 13.11 17.93 -5.96
CA VAL A 206 13.89 18.98 -5.27
C VAL A 206 12.98 19.87 -4.41
N GLY A 207 11.84 20.30 -4.95
CA GLY A 207 10.86 21.12 -4.24
C GLY A 207 10.28 20.43 -3.02
N TYR A 208 10.00 19.13 -3.11
CA TYR A 208 9.56 18.30 -1.99
C TYR A 208 10.63 18.23 -0.91
N TYR A 209 11.88 17.90 -1.26
CA TYR A 209 12.96 17.80 -0.28
C TYR A 209 13.23 19.14 0.41
N ALA A 210 13.25 20.24 -0.35
CA ALA A 210 13.41 21.58 0.21
C ALA A 210 12.26 21.95 1.16
N THR A 211 11.02 21.64 0.79
CA THR A 211 9.83 21.88 1.62
C THR A 211 9.89 21.06 2.90
N TYR A 212 10.26 19.78 2.80
CA TYR A 212 10.47 18.91 3.94
C TYR A 212 11.50 19.48 4.94
N LYS A 213 12.69 19.85 4.45
CA LYS A 213 13.75 20.44 5.29
C LYS A 213 13.31 21.75 5.94
N LEU A 214 12.51 22.55 5.23
CA LEU A 214 11.91 23.76 5.80
C LEU A 214 10.92 23.44 6.93
N VAL A 215 10.01 22.48 6.72
CA VAL A 215 9.00 22.07 7.70
C VAL A 215 9.65 21.57 9.00
N ILE A 216 10.63 20.65 8.92
CA ILE A 216 11.29 20.13 10.13
C ILE A 216 12.03 21.24 10.89
N LYS A 217 12.61 22.20 10.17
CA LYS A 217 13.29 23.37 10.78
C LYS A 217 12.31 24.31 11.46
N VAL A 218 11.21 24.65 10.80
CA VAL A 218 10.17 25.58 11.32
C VAL A 218 9.44 24.99 12.52
N HIS A 219 9.17 23.69 12.50
CA HIS A 219 8.46 23.00 13.57
C HIS A 219 9.38 22.40 14.64
N HIS A 220 10.69 22.66 14.58
CA HIS A 220 11.68 22.12 15.52
C HIS A 220 11.60 20.59 15.70
N VAL A 221 11.31 19.88 14.61
CA VAL A 221 11.21 18.41 14.59
C VAL A 221 12.57 17.83 14.25
N MET A 222 13.06 16.88 15.04
CA MET A 222 14.25 16.12 14.70
C MET A 222 13.97 15.21 13.52
N GLU A 223 14.86 15.21 12.54
CA GLU A 223 14.79 14.27 11.43
C GLU A 223 14.96 12.84 11.96
N ALA A 224 14.03 11.95 11.61
CA ALA A 224 14.13 10.55 12.01
C ALA A 224 15.35 9.91 11.33
N VAL A 225 16.07 9.06 12.06
CA VAL A 225 17.10 8.18 11.50
C VAL A 225 16.58 6.76 11.60
N SER A 226 15.67 6.42 10.71
CA SER A 226 14.99 5.12 10.66
C SER A 226 14.90 4.62 9.21
N TYR A 227 14.51 3.35 9.04
CA TYR A 227 14.42 2.71 7.71
C TYR A 227 13.45 3.44 6.75
N ASN A 228 12.43 4.12 7.28
CA ASN A 228 11.45 4.91 6.52
C ASN A 228 11.77 6.42 6.45
N SER A 229 12.95 6.82 6.91
CA SER A 229 13.34 8.24 6.98
C SER A 229 13.99 8.75 5.69
N LEU A 230 14.05 10.08 5.57
CA LEU A 230 14.73 10.76 4.46
C LEU A 230 16.17 11.17 4.80
N ALA A 231 16.65 10.90 6.02
CA ALA A 231 17.96 11.33 6.49
C ALA A 231 19.11 10.83 5.60
N GLY A 232 18.96 9.61 5.07
CA GLY A 232 19.94 9.00 4.18
C GLY A 232 19.72 9.26 2.70
N VAL A 233 18.71 10.04 2.29
CA VAL A 233 18.42 10.28 0.87
C VAL A 233 19.53 11.14 0.26
N GLY A 234 20.21 10.61 -0.74
CA GLY A 234 21.36 11.24 -1.40
C GLY A 234 22.72 10.76 -0.87
N ASP A 235 22.77 10.10 0.29
CA ASP A 235 23.97 9.43 0.78
C ASP A 235 24.00 7.98 0.32
N PHE A 236 24.78 7.70 -0.72
CA PHE A 236 24.99 6.34 -1.24
C PHE A 236 26.33 5.74 -0.80
N THR A 237 26.98 6.26 0.24
CA THR A 237 28.18 5.62 0.78
C THR A 237 27.88 4.18 1.20
N GLY A 238 28.71 3.23 0.72
CA GLY A 238 28.51 1.81 0.95
C GLY A 238 27.34 1.15 0.19
N THR A 239 26.57 1.90 -0.61
CA THR A 239 25.42 1.35 -1.37
C THR A 239 25.61 1.57 -2.87
N SER A 240 25.61 0.50 -3.66
CA SER A 240 25.72 0.63 -5.12
C SER A 240 24.38 1.01 -5.74
N ILE A 241 24.34 2.14 -6.46
CA ILE A 241 23.14 2.54 -7.23
C ILE A 241 22.78 1.45 -8.25
N LEU A 242 23.77 0.80 -8.86
CA LEU A 242 23.52 -0.28 -9.82
C LEU A 242 22.85 -1.50 -9.16
N SER A 243 23.22 -1.83 -7.91
CA SER A 243 22.54 -2.91 -7.18
C SER A 243 21.12 -2.53 -6.78
N LEU A 244 20.88 -1.25 -6.43
CA LEU A 244 19.53 -0.76 -6.15
C LEU A 244 18.64 -0.79 -7.40
N VAL A 245 19.16 -0.38 -8.55
CA VAL A 245 18.46 -0.52 -9.84
C VAL A 245 18.16 -1.98 -10.10
N GLY A 246 19.15 -2.88 -9.97
CA GLY A 246 18.95 -4.32 -10.11
C GLY A 246 17.89 -4.88 -9.14
N GLY A 247 17.86 -4.40 -7.89
CA GLY A 247 16.87 -4.75 -6.88
C GLY A 247 15.46 -4.28 -7.23
N ALA A 248 15.31 -3.06 -7.76
CA ALA A 248 14.01 -2.53 -8.19
C ALA A 248 13.40 -3.41 -9.30
N TYR A 249 14.22 -3.86 -10.26
CA TYR A 249 13.81 -4.85 -11.24
C TYR A 249 13.46 -6.19 -10.60
N LYS A 250 14.33 -6.69 -9.71
CA LYS A 250 14.13 -7.96 -9.02
C LYS A 250 12.78 -8.00 -8.29
N GLU A 251 12.43 -6.96 -7.53
CA GLU A 251 11.16 -6.90 -6.81
C GLU A 251 9.95 -6.74 -7.74
N PHE A 252 10.09 -5.99 -8.84
CA PHE A 252 9.06 -5.96 -9.85
C PHE A 252 8.83 -7.34 -10.48
N PHE A 253 9.89 -8.07 -10.83
CA PHE A 253 9.79 -9.45 -11.34
C PHE A 253 9.29 -10.44 -10.28
N ASN A 254 9.67 -10.25 -9.02
CA ASN A 254 9.18 -10.99 -7.87
C ASN A 254 7.66 -10.86 -7.75
N PHE A 255 7.14 -9.64 -7.89
CA PHE A 255 5.71 -9.41 -8.03
C PHE A 255 5.13 -10.21 -9.20
N LEU A 256 5.73 -10.21 -10.40
CA LEU A 256 5.18 -10.97 -11.54
C LEU A 256 5.08 -12.48 -11.30
N THR A 257 5.94 -13.06 -10.44
CA THR A 257 6.00 -14.51 -10.21
C THR A 257 5.32 -14.96 -8.93
N ASN A 258 5.31 -14.12 -7.89
CA ASN A 258 4.87 -14.46 -6.54
C ASN A 258 3.66 -13.61 -6.16
N GLN A 259 2.49 -14.08 -6.61
CA GLN A 259 1.22 -13.45 -6.28
C GLN A 259 0.61 -14.16 -5.08
N GLU A 260 0.33 -13.40 -4.03
CA GLU A 260 -0.36 -13.90 -2.85
C GLU A 260 -1.79 -14.35 -3.20
N THR A 261 -2.27 -15.39 -2.52
CA THR A 261 -3.54 -16.05 -2.82
C THR A 261 -4.30 -16.40 -1.54
N PHE A 262 -5.61 -16.57 -1.67
CA PHE A 262 -6.48 -17.00 -0.60
C PHE A 262 -6.31 -18.48 -0.24
N VAL A 263 -6.70 -18.85 0.97
CA VAL A 263 -6.79 -20.23 1.42
C VAL A 263 -8.05 -20.87 0.84
N SER A 264 -7.91 -22.06 0.26
CA SER A 264 -9.04 -22.80 -0.33
C SER A 264 -9.18 -24.21 0.25
N THR A 265 -10.24 -24.89 -0.18
CA THR A 265 -10.41 -26.34 0.06
C THR A 265 -9.28 -27.19 -0.53
N TYR A 266 -9.27 -28.47 -0.18
CA TYR A 266 -8.38 -29.49 -0.72
C TYR A 266 -9.11 -30.30 -1.80
N LEU A 267 -8.39 -30.60 -2.89
CA LEU A 267 -8.81 -31.53 -3.92
C LEU A 267 -7.66 -32.53 -4.15
N LEU A 268 -7.95 -33.83 -4.04
CA LEU A 268 -6.96 -34.91 -4.16
C LEU A 268 -5.74 -34.74 -3.22
N GLY A 269 -5.97 -34.26 -1.99
CA GLY A 269 -4.92 -34.06 -0.99
C GLY A 269 -4.06 -32.80 -1.22
N ILE A 270 -4.34 -32.01 -2.24
CA ILE A 270 -3.63 -30.75 -2.56
C ILE A 270 -4.58 -29.58 -2.35
N GLN A 271 -4.10 -28.54 -1.67
CA GLN A 271 -4.85 -27.30 -1.47
C GLN A 271 -5.01 -26.58 -2.81
N VAL A 272 -6.26 -26.28 -3.20
CA VAL A 272 -6.58 -25.69 -4.51
C VAL A 272 -5.91 -24.32 -4.73
N SER A 273 -5.62 -23.59 -3.65
CA SER A 273 -4.95 -22.29 -3.64
C SER A 273 -3.55 -22.35 -4.26
N ARG A 274 -2.86 -23.49 -4.18
CA ARG A 274 -1.57 -23.68 -4.85
C ARG A 274 -1.70 -23.64 -6.37
N PHE A 275 -2.74 -24.30 -6.91
CA PHE A 275 -3.06 -24.19 -8.33
C PHE A 275 -3.53 -22.79 -8.70
N TRP A 276 -4.25 -22.13 -7.78
CA TRP A 276 -4.68 -20.75 -7.97
C TRP A 276 -3.50 -19.78 -8.05
N GLY A 277 -2.50 -19.90 -7.18
CA GLY A 277 -1.26 -19.11 -7.26
C GLY A 277 -0.56 -19.27 -8.62
N VAL A 278 -0.44 -20.52 -9.11
CA VAL A 278 0.10 -20.78 -10.45
C VAL A 278 -0.76 -20.14 -11.54
N LEU A 279 -2.09 -20.24 -11.45
CA LEU A 279 -3.01 -19.63 -12.40
C LEU A 279 -2.87 -18.10 -12.43
N VAL A 280 -2.82 -17.45 -11.26
CA VAL A 280 -2.66 -16.00 -11.16
C VAL A 280 -1.32 -15.55 -11.75
N THR A 281 -0.23 -16.25 -11.45
CA THR A 281 1.09 -16.01 -12.06
C THR A 281 1.03 -16.18 -13.59
N LEU A 282 0.39 -17.24 -14.10
CA LEU A 282 0.17 -17.41 -15.54
C LEU A 282 -0.67 -16.27 -16.13
N CYS A 283 -1.70 -15.79 -15.44
CA CYS A 283 -2.51 -14.66 -15.87
C CYS A 283 -1.68 -13.36 -15.99
N VAL A 284 -0.72 -13.13 -15.10
CA VAL A 284 0.22 -11.99 -15.20
C VAL A 284 1.10 -12.12 -16.44
N TRP A 285 1.71 -13.29 -16.68
CA TRP A 285 2.54 -13.52 -17.88
C TRP A 285 1.74 -13.44 -19.18
N ILE A 286 0.53 -14.00 -19.21
CA ILE A 286 -0.39 -13.88 -20.36
C ILE A 286 -0.74 -12.41 -20.62
N THR A 287 -0.93 -11.61 -19.57
CA THR A 287 -1.17 -10.16 -19.71
C THR A 287 0.00 -9.47 -20.41
N ILE A 288 1.24 -9.79 -20.04
CA ILE A 288 2.45 -9.26 -20.70
C ILE A 288 2.48 -9.67 -22.18
N ILE A 289 2.23 -10.94 -22.48
CA ILE A 289 2.16 -11.43 -23.86
C ILE A 289 1.09 -10.67 -24.65
N PHE A 290 -0.10 -10.47 -24.09
CA PHE A 290 -1.18 -9.72 -24.73
C PHE A 290 -0.83 -8.25 -24.95
N ILE A 291 -0.10 -7.62 -24.03
CA ILE A 291 0.42 -6.25 -24.23
C ILE A 291 1.34 -6.21 -25.46
N LEU A 292 2.31 -7.12 -25.54
CA LEU A 292 3.25 -7.19 -26.66
C LEU A 292 2.55 -7.46 -28.00
N VAL A 293 1.61 -8.42 -28.01
CA VAL A 293 0.81 -8.75 -29.20
C VAL A 293 -0.08 -7.57 -29.61
N ALA A 294 -0.74 -6.90 -28.67
CA ALA A 294 -1.60 -5.76 -28.96
C ALA A 294 -0.79 -4.58 -29.51
N LEU A 295 0.37 -4.28 -28.93
CA LEU A 295 1.29 -3.27 -29.46
C LEU A 295 1.79 -3.63 -30.85
N PHE A 296 2.15 -4.88 -31.10
CA PHE A 296 2.55 -5.34 -32.43
C PHE A 296 1.45 -5.11 -33.47
N VAL A 297 0.20 -5.49 -33.15
CA VAL A 297 -0.96 -5.29 -34.03
C VAL A 297 -1.21 -3.80 -34.29
N ILE A 298 -1.18 -2.96 -33.26
CA ILE A 298 -1.37 -1.51 -33.37
C ILE A 298 -0.26 -0.89 -34.23
N ASN A 299 1.01 -1.22 -33.97
CA ASN A 299 2.14 -0.68 -34.72
C ASN A 299 2.11 -1.10 -36.19
N ARG A 300 1.76 -2.35 -36.48
CA ARG A 300 1.57 -2.82 -37.87
C ARG A 300 0.43 -2.07 -38.55
N LYS A 301 -0.68 -1.87 -37.85
CA LYS A 301 -1.86 -1.16 -38.36
C LYS A 301 -1.55 0.30 -38.69
N ASN A 302 -0.87 0.98 -37.78
CA ASN A 302 -0.52 2.40 -37.91
C ASN A 302 0.70 2.63 -38.82
N LYS A 303 1.35 1.57 -39.31
CA LYS A 303 2.62 1.64 -40.05
C LYS A 303 3.67 2.46 -39.28
N THR A 304 3.72 2.22 -37.96
CA THR A 304 4.59 2.96 -37.05
C THR A 304 6.06 2.80 -37.47
N ALA A 305 6.79 3.92 -37.52
CA ALA A 305 8.20 3.91 -37.90
C ALA A 305 9.03 3.03 -36.95
N VAL A 306 10.05 2.36 -37.48
CA VAL A 306 10.92 1.43 -36.71
C VAL A 306 11.51 2.13 -35.47
N ILE A 307 11.95 3.38 -35.61
CA ILE A 307 12.47 4.16 -34.47
C ILE A 307 11.44 4.32 -33.34
N ASN A 308 10.16 4.52 -33.66
CA ASN A 308 9.11 4.61 -32.63
C ASN A 308 8.90 3.26 -31.94
N VAL A 309 9.03 2.15 -32.66
CA VAL A 309 8.93 0.80 -32.07
C VAL A 309 10.13 0.52 -31.15
N VAL A 310 11.34 0.92 -31.55
CA VAL A 310 12.55 0.80 -30.70
C VAL A 310 12.39 1.63 -29.41
N LEU A 311 11.88 2.85 -29.52
CA LEU A 311 11.63 3.70 -28.35
C LEU A 311 10.53 3.14 -27.44
N GLN A 312 9.49 2.50 -28.00
CA GLN A 312 8.48 1.78 -27.22
C GLN A 312 9.12 0.62 -26.44
N ALA A 313 9.97 -0.17 -27.09
CA ALA A 313 10.68 -1.27 -26.45
C ALA A 313 11.57 -0.76 -25.31
N ALA A 314 12.30 0.34 -25.52
CA ALA A 314 13.09 0.99 -24.46
C ALA A 314 12.21 1.45 -23.28
N CYS A 315 11.04 2.03 -23.55
CA CYS A 315 10.09 2.42 -22.50
C CYS A 315 9.58 1.19 -21.72
N ILE A 316 9.26 0.09 -22.39
CA ILE A 316 8.81 -1.15 -21.74
C ILE A 316 9.93 -1.75 -20.87
N LEU A 317 11.18 -1.73 -21.34
CA LEU A 317 12.32 -2.21 -20.56
C LEU A 317 12.62 -1.34 -19.34
N LEU A 318 12.36 -0.04 -19.42
CA LEU A 318 12.52 0.91 -18.30
C LEU A 318 11.29 0.98 -17.38
N PHE A 319 10.15 0.42 -17.79
CA PHE A 319 8.91 0.48 -17.02
C PHE A 319 9.02 -0.14 -15.62
N PRO A 320 9.65 -1.31 -15.40
CA PRO A 320 9.83 -1.86 -14.06
C PRO A 320 10.53 -0.90 -13.10
N LEU A 321 11.60 -0.23 -13.57
CA LEU A 321 12.31 0.77 -12.79
C LEU A 321 11.45 2.02 -12.54
N ALA A 322 10.68 2.46 -13.54
CA ALA A 322 9.80 3.61 -13.41
C ALA A 322 8.63 3.35 -12.45
N ALA A 323 8.07 2.14 -12.48
CA ALA A 323 7.03 1.69 -11.59
C ALA A 323 7.55 1.36 -10.19
N ASN A 324 8.87 1.22 -10.01
CA ASN A 324 9.48 0.91 -8.72
C ASN A 324 10.64 1.84 -8.37
N PHE A 325 10.49 3.13 -8.67
CA PHE A 325 11.55 4.08 -8.44
C PHE A 325 11.77 4.32 -6.94
N VAL A 326 10.70 4.16 -6.14
CA VAL A 326 10.76 4.28 -4.68
C VAL A 326 11.77 3.31 -4.05
N TYR A 327 11.93 2.09 -4.59
CA TYR A 327 12.93 1.12 -4.11
C TYR A 327 14.36 1.69 -4.12
N VAL A 328 14.69 2.47 -5.14
CA VAL A 328 16.02 3.11 -5.26
C VAL A 328 16.17 4.22 -4.22
N ILE A 329 15.12 5.02 -4.01
CA ILE A 329 15.13 6.12 -3.04
C ILE A 329 15.24 5.59 -1.60
N THR A 330 14.51 4.52 -1.29
CA THR A 330 14.48 3.89 0.04
C THR A 330 15.62 2.91 0.26
N LYS A 331 16.59 2.82 -0.65
CA LYS A 331 17.76 1.92 -0.54
C LYS A 331 17.37 0.45 -0.33
N GLY A 332 16.30 0.02 -0.98
CA GLY A 332 15.83 -1.37 -0.99
C GLY A 332 14.80 -1.72 0.09
N PHE A 333 14.36 -0.75 0.90
CA PHE A 333 13.23 -0.94 1.81
C PHE A 333 11.92 -0.69 1.05
N GLU A 334 11.28 -1.77 0.63
CA GLU A 334 9.98 -1.77 -0.06
C GLU A 334 9.01 -2.72 0.65
N TYR A 335 7.76 -2.30 0.73
CA TYR A 335 6.66 -3.10 1.28
C TYR A 335 5.45 -3.06 0.35
N GLU A 336 4.49 -3.98 0.55
CA GLU A 336 3.28 -4.11 -0.28
C GLU A 336 2.48 -2.80 -0.41
N LEU A 337 2.50 -1.95 0.62
CA LEU A 337 1.84 -0.64 0.62
C LEU A 337 2.46 0.35 -0.39
N MET A 338 3.73 0.17 -0.77
CA MET A 338 4.49 1.14 -1.57
C MET A 338 4.35 0.93 -3.08
N VAL A 339 3.98 -0.28 -3.50
CA VAL A 339 4.05 -0.73 -4.90
C VAL A 339 2.75 -0.57 -5.70
N PHE A 340 1.90 0.41 -5.34
CA PHE A 340 0.63 0.65 -6.03
C PHE A 340 0.81 0.82 -7.55
N SER A 341 1.92 1.41 -7.99
CA SER A 341 2.30 1.61 -9.39
C SER A 341 2.42 0.32 -10.21
N PHE A 342 2.64 -0.85 -9.60
CA PHE A 342 2.85 -2.10 -10.35
C PHE A 342 1.59 -2.52 -11.12
N LEU A 343 0.41 -2.19 -10.60
CA LEU A 343 -0.87 -2.50 -11.25
C LEU A 343 -1.03 -1.82 -12.62
N PHE A 344 -0.26 -0.77 -12.91
CA PHE A 344 -0.31 -0.08 -14.20
C PHE A 344 0.13 -0.97 -15.37
N LEU A 345 0.77 -2.11 -15.10
CA LEU A 345 0.91 -3.21 -16.07
C LEU A 345 -0.47 -3.63 -16.63
N PHE A 346 -1.45 -3.89 -15.77
CA PHE A 346 -2.79 -4.30 -16.16
C PHE A 346 -3.54 -3.16 -16.87
N VAL A 347 -3.37 -1.92 -16.39
CA VAL A 347 -3.93 -0.73 -17.03
C VAL A 347 -3.38 -0.58 -18.45
N GLY A 348 -2.09 -0.85 -18.67
CA GLY A 348 -1.47 -0.87 -19.99
C GLY A 348 -2.21 -1.76 -20.98
N LEU A 349 -2.55 -2.99 -20.59
CA LEU A 349 -3.35 -3.89 -21.44
C LEU A 349 -4.76 -3.33 -21.71
N ILE A 350 -5.44 -2.79 -20.69
CA ILE A 350 -6.78 -2.23 -20.83
C ILE A 350 -6.79 -1.08 -21.85
N VAL A 351 -5.79 -0.18 -21.80
CA VAL A 351 -5.63 0.91 -22.76
C VAL A 351 -5.40 0.39 -24.18
N LEU A 352 -4.60 -0.67 -24.33
CA LEU A 352 -4.35 -1.27 -25.63
C LEU A 352 -5.62 -1.92 -26.19
N VAL A 353 -6.39 -2.64 -25.37
CA VAL A 353 -7.69 -3.24 -25.77
C VAL A 353 -8.71 -2.18 -26.21
N GLU A 354 -8.72 -1.01 -25.56
CA GLU A 354 -9.53 0.14 -26.00
C GLU A 354 -9.14 0.57 -27.41
N LYS A 355 -7.83 0.65 -27.69
CA LYS A 355 -7.25 1.17 -28.94
C LYS A 355 -7.10 0.13 -30.06
N LEU A 356 -7.30 -1.16 -29.80
CA LEU A 356 -7.17 -2.21 -30.81
C LEU A 356 -8.18 -2.02 -31.96
N PRO A 357 -7.75 -2.18 -33.23
CA PRO A 357 -8.64 -2.03 -34.38
C PRO A 357 -9.71 -3.13 -34.43
N ARG A 358 -10.94 -2.78 -34.82
CA ARG A 358 -12.11 -3.69 -34.83
C ARG A 358 -12.68 -3.86 -36.23
N GLU A 359 -11.96 -4.61 -37.06
CA GLU A 359 -12.25 -4.66 -38.50
C GLU A 359 -13.17 -5.81 -38.91
N SER A 360 -13.27 -6.85 -38.08
CA SER A 360 -14.10 -8.04 -38.36
C SER A 360 -15.30 -8.14 -37.42
N LYS A 361 -16.37 -8.77 -37.91
CA LYS A 361 -17.53 -9.12 -37.07
C LYS A 361 -17.05 -10.01 -35.91
N GLY A 362 -17.34 -9.58 -34.68
CA GLY A 362 -16.91 -10.28 -33.46
C GLY A 362 -15.50 -9.95 -32.97
N ALA A 363 -14.75 -9.06 -33.63
CA ALA A 363 -13.44 -8.60 -33.16
C ALA A 363 -13.50 -8.04 -31.74
N GLU A 364 -14.55 -7.28 -31.42
CA GLU A 364 -14.76 -6.74 -30.07
C GLU A 364 -14.90 -7.84 -29.03
N ARG A 365 -15.73 -8.86 -29.26
CA ARG A 365 -15.89 -9.99 -28.34
C ARG A 365 -14.56 -10.72 -28.12
N LYS A 366 -13.78 -10.94 -29.18
CA LYS A 366 -12.45 -11.57 -29.08
C LYS A 366 -11.46 -10.72 -28.31
N GLN A 367 -11.48 -9.40 -28.50
CA GLN A 367 -10.62 -8.47 -27.76
C GLN A 367 -10.96 -8.43 -26.27
N LEU A 368 -12.23 -8.58 -25.90
CA LEU A 368 -12.64 -8.67 -24.50
C LEU A 368 -12.10 -9.93 -23.81
N LEU A 369 -11.85 -11.02 -24.54
CA LEU A 369 -11.21 -12.23 -23.97
C LEU A 369 -9.79 -11.96 -23.48
N LEU A 370 -9.11 -10.94 -24.01
CA LEU A 370 -7.78 -10.53 -23.55
C LEU A 370 -7.80 -10.03 -22.10
N LEU A 371 -8.97 -9.70 -21.56
CA LEU A 371 -9.14 -9.18 -20.20
C LEU A 371 -9.44 -10.26 -19.16
N VAL A 372 -9.70 -11.51 -19.59
CA VAL A 372 -9.97 -12.64 -18.69
C VAL A 372 -8.87 -12.80 -17.64
N PRO A 373 -7.56 -12.72 -17.98
CA PRO A 373 -6.50 -12.79 -16.98
C PRO A 373 -6.63 -11.73 -15.86
N ILE A 374 -6.97 -10.48 -16.23
CA ILE A 374 -7.15 -9.38 -15.27
C ILE A 374 -8.36 -9.64 -14.36
N VAL A 375 -9.46 -10.17 -14.93
CA VAL A 375 -10.67 -10.51 -14.14
C VAL A 375 -10.37 -11.61 -13.12
N VAL A 376 -9.56 -12.62 -13.49
CA VAL A 376 -9.11 -13.69 -12.55
C VAL A 376 -8.28 -13.10 -11.41
N ILE A 377 -7.37 -12.16 -11.71
CA ILE A 377 -6.55 -11.47 -10.71
C ILE A 377 -7.43 -10.62 -9.76
N ILE A 378 -8.39 -9.87 -10.30
CA ILE A 378 -9.35 -9.09 -9.48
C ILE A 378 -10.11 -10.02 -8.53
N TRP A 379 -10.62 -11.16 -9.04
CA TRP A 379 -11.33 -12.13 -8.22
C TRP A 379 -10.44 -12.72 -7.12
N ASN A 380 -9.20 -13.12 -7.45
CA ASN A 380 -8.21 -13.57 -6.47
C ASN A 380 -8.12 -12.60 -5.29
N ASN A 381 -7.91 -11.33 -5.60
CA ASN A 381 -7.65 -10.33 -4.59
C ASN A 381 -8.91 -9.96 -3.79
N ILE A 382 -10.11 -10.06 -4.39
CA ILE A 382 -11.38 -9.92 -3.65
C ILE A 382 -11.48 -10.97 -2.56
N VAL A 383 -11.26 -12.24 -2.90
CA VAL A 383 -11.36 -13.34 -1.94
C VAL A 383 -10.23 -13.25 -0.91
N PHE A 384 -9.00 -12.99 -1.36
CA PHE A 384 -7.84 -12.84 -0.49
C PHE A 384 -8.01 -11.71 0.52
N SER A 385 -8.55 -10.56 0.10
CA SER A 385 -8.82 -9.42 0.99
C SER A 385 -9.82 -9.78 2.08
N ASN A 386 -10.96 -10.38 1.70
CA ASN A 386 -12.00 -10.77 2.65
C ASN A 386 -11.50 -11.79 3.68
N GLN A 387 -10.71 -12.79 3.24
CA GLN A 387 -10.12 -13.75 4.18
C GLN A 387 -9.10 -13.11 5.12
N ASN A 388 -8.31 -12.14 4.65
CA ASN A 388 -7.39 -11.39 5.52
C ASN A 388 -8.13 -10.56 6.56
N TYR A 389 -9.24 -9.90 6.19
CA TYR A 389 -10.04 -9.16 7.18
C TYR A 389 -10.69 -10.09 8.19
N PHE A 390 -11.20 -11.25 7.75
CA PHE A 390 -11.72 -12.26 8.66
C PHE A 390 -10.64 -12.81 9.61
N LYS A 391 -9.41 -13.02 9.12
CA LYS A 391 -8.27 -13.39 9.97
C LYS A 391 -8.00 -12.33 11.04
N ILE A 392 -7.98 -11.05 10.68
CA ILE A 392 -7.74 -9.96 11.64
C ILE A 392 -8.84 -9.92 12.70
N ASP A 393 -10.09 -10.16 12.32
CA ASP A 393 -11.22 -10.25 13.25
C ASP A 393 -11.05 -11.37 14.27
N MET A 394 -10.72 -12.58 13.81
CA MET A 394 -10.38 -13.71 14.70
C MET A 394 -9.22 -13.38 15.65
N GLN A 395 -8.20 -12.67 15.16
CA GLN A 395 -7.06 -12.28 15.97
C GLN A 395 -7.41 -11.20 17.00
N ASN A 396 -8.35 -10.29 16.69
CA ASN A 396 -8.87 -9.31 17.65
C ASN A 396 -9.63 -9.99 18.80
N GLU A 397 -10.49 -10.98 18.50
CA GLU A 397 -11.18 -11.76 19.53
C GLU A 397 -10.21 -12.51 20.44
N SER A 398 -9.18 -13.14 19.85
CA SER A 398 -8.11 -13.80 20.60
C SER A 398 -7.32 -12.81 21.47
N ALA A 399 -7.00 -11.64 20.94
CA ALA A 399 -6.29 -10.58 21.62
C ALA A 399 -7.09 -9.99 22.79
N LEU A 400 -8.39 -9.75 22.61
CA LEU A 400 -9.29 -9.33 23.68
C LEU A 400 -9.34 -10.38 24.79
N SER A 401 -9.48 -11.66 24.44
CA SER A 401 -9.47 -12.76 25.41
C SER A 401 -8.17 -12.79 26.21
N LEU A 402 -7.01 -12.65 25.56
CA LEU A 402 -5.72 -12.62 26.22
C LEU A 402 -5.55 -11.39 27.13
N ALA A 403 -5.84 -10.20 26.61
CA ALA A 403 -5.70 -8.95 27.36
C ALA A 403 -6.59 -8.94 28.61
N THR A 404 -7.85 -9.38 28.50
CA THR A 404 -8.76 -9.49 29.64
C THR A 404 -8.27 -10.46 30.70
N ARG A 405 -7.68 -11.62 30.31
CA ARG A 405 -7.10 -12.54 31.30
C ARG A 405 -5.88 -11.94 31.99
N ILE A 406 -5.00 -11.26 31.25
CA ILE A 406 -3.85 -10.56 31.83
C ILE A 406 -4.32 -9.50 32.83
N VAL A 407 -5.28 -8.66 32.46
CA VAL A 407 -5.86 -7.64 33.35
C VAL A 407 -6.44 -8.31 34.60
N ASN A 408 -7.26 -9.35 34.44
CA ASN A 408 -7.86 -10.07 35.57
C ASN A 408 -6.81 -10.67 36.50
N ASP A 409 -5.76 -11.30 35.97
CA ASP A 409 -4.71 -11.92 36.77
C ASP A 409 -3.84 -10.88 37.52
N VAL A 410 -3.67 -9.69 36.93
CA VAL A 410 -3.00 -8.55 37.57
C VAL A 410 -3.85 -7.95 38.68
N GLU A 411 -5.14 -7.69 38.43
CA GLU A 411 -6.05 -7.09 39.39
C GLU A 411 -6.29 -7.96 40.63
N HIS A 412 -6.12 -9.28 40.49
CA HIS A 412 -6.20 -10.23 41.60
C HIS A 412 -4.84 -10.59 42.20
N PHE A 413 -3.75 -9.98 41.75
CA PHE A 413 -2.43 -10.20 42.32
C PHE A 413 -2.32 -9.52 43.69
N GLU A 414 -1.65 -10.19 44.62
CA GLU A 414 -1.50 -9.68 46.00
C GLU A 414 -0.83 -8.30 45.98
N ASP A 415 -1.32 -7.39 46.82
CA ASP A 415 -0.83 -6.01 46.95
C ASP A 415 -0.86 -5.14 45.68
N TYR A 416 -1.59 -5.56 44.63
CA TYR A 416 -1.83 -4.71 43.46
C TYR A 416 -2.88 -3.63 43.76
N GLU A 417 -2.54 -2.38 43.45
CA GLU A 417 -3.46 -1.25 43.51
C GLU A 417 -3.58 -0.61 42.10
N PRO A 418 -4.81 -0.56 41.52
CA PRO A 418 -5.05 0.07 40.23
C PRO A 418 -4.51 1.50 40.16
N GLY A 419 -3.88 1.85 39.03
CA GLY A 419 -3.27 3.17 38.80
C GLY A 419 -2.02 3.50 39.64
N VAL A 420 -1.69 2.70 40.66
CA VAL A 420 -0.57 2.96 41.59
C VAL A 420 0.57 1.96 41.37
N THR A 421 0.30 0.66 41.47
CA THR A 421 1.34 -0.38 41.37
C THR A 421 1.96 -0.39 39.97
N PRO A 422 3.28 -0.18 39.81
CA PRO A 422 3.91 -0.17 38.50
C PRO A 422 3.93 -1.58 37.90
N VAL A 423 3.40 -1.72 36.68
CA VAL A 423 3.32 -2.98 35.93
C VAL A 423 4.26 -2.95 34.75
N GLU A 424 5.10 -3.96 34.61
CA GLU A 424 6.04 -4.08 33.50
C GLU A 424 5.69 -5.31 32.64
N ILE A 425 5.44 -5.10 31.35
CA ILE A 425 5.13 -6.18 30.41
C ILE A 425 6.36 -6.44 29.55
N ILE A 426 6.97 -7.61 29.72
CA ILE A 426 8.20 -7.99 29.00
C ILE A 426 7.92 -9.05 27.94
N GLY A 427 8.53 -8.88 26.77
CA GLY A 427 8.39 -9.77 25.62
C GLY A 427 7.57 -9.19 24.47
N PHE A 428 7.45 -9.99 23.40
CA PHE A 428 6.80 -9.63 22.14
C PHE A 428 5.75 -10.67 21.77
N LEU A 429 4.47 -10.28 21.80
CA LEU A 429 3.34 -11.19 21.64
C LEU A 429 3.35 -12.06 20.38
N PRO A 430 3.82 -11.60 19.21
CA PRO A 430 3.95 -12.47 18.04
C PRO A 430 4.88 -13.68 18.23
N TYR A 431 5.74 -13.68 19.27
CA TYR A 431 6.57 -14.83 19.68
C TYR A 431 6.09 -15.51 20.96
N SER A 432 4.97 -15.07 21.52
CA SER A 432 4.40 -15.69 22.71
C SER A 432 3.88 -17.10 22.40
N SER A 433 4.18 -18.04 23.29
CA SER A 433 3.53 -19.36 23.30
C SER A 433 2.04 -19.30 23.66
N SER A 434 1.56 -18.17 24.21
CA SER A 434 0.13 -17.91 24.44
C SER A 434 -0.64 -17.60 23.15
N VAL A 435 0.05 -17.20 22.08
CA VAL A 435 -0.58 -16.85 20.81
C VAL A 435 -0.36 -17.98 19.82
N ASN A 436 -1.34 -18.86 19.72
CA ASN A 436 -1.30 -19.97 18.76
C ASN A 436 -1.65 -19.47 17.36
N ASP A 437 -0.90 -19.96 16.36
CA ASP A 437 -1.32 -19.85 14.97
C ASP A 437 -2.57 -20.70 14.76
N VAL A 438 -3.57 -20.12 14.09
CA VAL A 438 -4.69 -20.89 13.55
C VAL A 438 -4.22 -21.53 12.24
N PRO A 439 -4.08 -22.88 12.15
CA PRO A 439 -3.43 -23.52 11.01
C PRO A 439 -4.09 -23.18 9.66
N TYR A 440 -5.41 -23.04 9.65
CA TYR A 440 -6.21 -22.76 8.45
C TYR A 440 -5.99 -21.36 7.85
N ILE A 441 -5.47 -20.40 8.60
CA ILE A 441 -5.29 -19.00 8.14
C ILE A 441 -3.84 -18.53 8.28
N ARG A 442 -2.92 -19.43 8.64
CA ARG A 442 -1.49 -19.11 8.82
C ARG A 442 -0.85 -18.63 7.52
N GLU A 443 -1.29 -19.17 6.39
CA GLU A 443 -0.77 -18.85 5.05
C GLU A 443 -1.26 -17.49 4.53
N LEU A 444 -2.30 -16.89 5.14
CA LEU A 444 -2.74 -15.54 4.79
C LEU A 444 -1.78 -14.53 5.37
N TYR A 445 -0.90 -13.99 4.55
CA TYR A 445 0.08 -13.00 4.97
C TYR A 445 -0.11 -11.69 4.24
N VAL A 446 -0.03 -10.60 5.01
CA VAL A 446 0.04 -9.22 4.53
C VAL A 446 1.09 -8.56 5.38
N HIS A 447 2.00 -7.79 4.77
CA HIS A 447 3.09 -7.18 5.52
C HIS A 447 2.54 -6.32 6.69
N GLY A 448 3.06 -6.56 7.89
CA GLY A 448 2.60 -5.90 9.13
C GLY A 448 1.45 -6.61 9.85
N ASN A 449 0.92 -7.71 9.30
CA ASN A 449 -0.02 -8.58 9.99
C ASN A 449 0.65 -9.91 10.40
N TYR A 450 0.86 -10.10 11.71
CA TYR A 450 1.55 -11.27 12.27
C TYR A 450 0.54 -12.28 12.84
N LYS A 451 0.96 -13.09 13.82
CA LYS A 451 0.10 -14.04 14.55
C LYS A 451 -0.86 -13.34 15.52
N SER A 452 -0.49 -12.14 15.98
CA SER A 452 -1.26 -11.29 16.87
C SER A 452 -1.48 -9.92 16.22
N VAL A 453 -2.57 -9.25 16.60
CA VAL A 453 -2.82 -7.83 16.29
C VAL A 453 -1.90 -6.88 17.05
N PHE A 454 -1.29 -7.36 18.13
CA PHE A 454 -0.28 -6.63 18.91
C PHE A 454 1.09 -6.84 18.28
N THR A 455 1.46 -5.92 17.38
CA THR A 455 2.60 -6.06 16.48
C THR A 455 3.82 -5.23 16.88
N TYR A 456 3.66 -4.42 17.93
CA TYR A 456 4.73 -3.65 18.58
C TYR A 456 4.72 -3.92 20.08
N ILE A 457 5.86 -3.68 20.75
CA ILE A 457 5.99 -3.83 22.21
C ILE A 457 4.91 -3.01 22.93
N ASN A 458 4.63 -1.80 22.45
CA ASN A 458 3.65 -0.90 23.07
C ASN A 458 2.20 -1.20 22.66
N SER A 459 1.94 -2.17 21.77
CA SER A 459 0.56 -2.43 21.31
C SER A 459 -0.35 -2.96 22.42
N LEU A 460 0.12 -3.91 23.24
CA LEU A 460 -0.67 -4.43 24.36
C LEU A 460 -0.86 -3.37 25.47
N PRO A 461 0.20 -2.67 25.94
CA PRO A 461 0.04 -1.55 26.87
C PRO A 461 -0.96 -0.49 26.39
N PHE A 462 -0.84 -0.05 25.13
CA PHE A 462 -1.76 0.90 24.55
C PHE A 462 -3.20 0.39 24.56
N TYR A 463 -3.41 -0.88 24.22
CA TYR A 463 -4.72 -1.50 24.20
C TYR A 463 -5.36 -1.60 25.59
N ILE A 464 -4.61 -2.01 26.61
CA ILE A 464 -5.12 -2.10 28.00
C ILE A 464 -5.57 -0.72 28.49
N ASN A 465 -4.72 0.30 28.37
CA ASN A 465 -4.99 1.61 28.95
C ASN A 465 -5.99 2.45 28.12
N ASN A 466 -5.95 2.37 26.79
CA ASN A 466 -6.73 3.25 25.93
C ASN A 466 -7.94 2.59 25.29
N TYR A 467 -7.87 1.29 25.00
CA TYR A 467 -8.98 0.58 24.36
C TYR A 467 -9.89 -0.11 25.38
N LEU A 468 -9.32 -0.84 26.34
CA LEU A 468 -10.07 -1.42 27.45
C LEU A 468 -10.38 -0.41 28.56
N ALA A 469 -9.71 0.75 28.54
CA ALA A 469 -9.85 1.81 29.54
C ALA A 469 -9.59 1.33 30.99
N VAL A 470 -8.62 0.42 31.15
CA VAL A 470 -8.17 -0.09 32.45
C VAL A 470 -7.10 0.86 33.00
N ASP A 471 -7.25 1.26 34.27
CA ASP A 471 -6.27 2.10 34.96
C ASP A 471 -5.08 1.27 35.45
N MET A 472 -4.16 0.96 34.54
CA MET A 472 -2.94 0.22 34.83
C MET A 472 -1.72 1.13 34.66
N ASN A 473 -0.92 1.28 35.72
CA ASN A 473 0.34 2.03 35.71
C ASN A 473 1.43 1.23 34.98
N ILE A 474 1.32 1.15 33.66
CA ILE A 474 2.27 0.40 32.83
C ILE A 474 3.56 1.20 32.66
N VAL A 475 4.67 0.62 33.11
CA VAL A 475 6.02 1.19 32.98
C VAL A 475 6.81 0.42 31.92
N HIS A 476 7.65 1.14 31.18
CA HIS A 476 8.57 0.56 30.20
C HIS A 476 9.98 0.49 30.78
N SER A 477 10.63 -0.67 30.65
CA SER A 477 12.06 -0.84 30.88
C SER A 477 12.71 -1.28 29.57
N ASP A 478 13.79 -0.61 29.19
CA ASP A 478 14.60 -1.00 28.02
C ASP A 478 15.60 -2.12 28.36
N GLU A 479 15.78 -2.43 29.65
CA GLU A 479 16.71 -3.43 30.14
C GLU A 479 15.96 -4.67 30.64
N GLU A 480 16.16 -5.81 29.97
CA GLU A 480 15.85 -7.12 30.55
C GLU A 480 16.80 -7.32 31.73
N SER A 481 16.28 -7.14 32.95
CA SER A 481 17.07 -7.43 34.14
C SER A 481 17.38 -8.93 34.20
N ASP A 482 18.58 -9.30 34.68
CA ASP A 482 18.98 -10.69 34.93
C ASP A 482 17.94 -11.44 35.80
N ASN A 483 17.17 -10.70 36.60
CA ASN A 483 16.13 -11.18 37.51
C ASN A 483 14.85 -11.69 36.80
N THR A 484 14.72 -11.52 35.48
CA THR A 484 13.54 -11.96 34.71
C THR A 484 13.81 -13.20 33.84
N ALA A 485 15.06 -13.67 33.79
CA ALA A 485 15.46 -14.80 32.95
C ALA A 485 14.83 -16.13 33.38
N ASP A 486 14.63 -16.35 34.69
CA ASP A 486 14.03 -17.56 35.26
C ASP A 486 12.49 -17.56 35.20
N MET A 487 11.86 -16.43 34.86
CA MET A 487 10.41 -16.34 34.78
C MET A 487 9.89 -17.19 33.61
N PRO A 488 8.86 -18.03 33.82
CA PRO A 488 8.20 -18.72 32.73
C PRO A 488 7.27 -17.76 31.98
N VAL A 489 6.91 -18.11 30.74
CA VAL A 489 6.01 -17.29 29.90
C VAL A 489 4.55 -17.47 30.33
N TYR A 490 3.79 -16.38 30.38
CA TYR A 490 2.36 -16.36 30.63
C TYR A 490 1.62 -17.32 29.68
N PRO A 491 0.65 -18.12 30.14
CA PRO A 491 -0.04 -18.09 31.45
C PRO A 491 0.55 -19.06 32.48
N ALA A 492 1.81 -19.48 32.35
CA ALA A 492 2.41 -20.41 33.31
C ALA A 492 2.47 -19.81 34.72
N LYS A 493 2.35 -20.65 35.74
CA LYS A 493 2.47 -20.22 37.14
C LYS A 493 3.85 -19.60 37.38
N GLY A 494 3.89 -18.39 37.95
CA GLY A 494 5.13 -17.65 38.20
C GLY A 494 5.56 -16.70 37.07
N SER A 495 4.77 -16.60 35.99
CA SER A 495 4.95 -15.62 34.90
C SER A 495 4.61 -14.18 35.29
N ILE A 496 3.92 -14.01 36.42
CA ILE A 496 3.64 -12.73 37.07
C ILE A 496 4.33 -12.75 38.43
N ARG A 497 5.17 -11.75 38.72
CA ARG A 497 5.96 -11.67 39.97
C ARG A 497 6.37 -10.23 40.29
N TYR A 498 6.49 -9.89 41.57
CA TYR A 498 7.18 -8.67 41.98
C TYR A 498 8.69 -8.79 41.80
N ILE A 499 9.27 -7.82 41.09
CA ILE A 499 10.72 -7.63 40.94
C ILE A 499 11.01 -6.15 41.12
N ASP A 500 11.92 -5.82 42.04
CA ASP A 500 12.37 -4.45 42.31
C ASP A 500 11.22 -3.43 42.50
N GLY A 501 10.14 -3.86 43.16
CA GLY A 501 8.96 -3.03 43.46
C GLY A 501 7.97 -2.87 42.30
N LYS A 502 8.16 -3.59 41.19
CA LYS A 502 7.26 -3.62 40.03
C LYS A 502 6.62 -4.99 39.88
N LEU A 503 5.38 -5.02 39.43
CA LEU A 503 4.71 -6.24 39.03
C LEU A 503 5.07 -6.58 37.58
N VAL A 504 5.94 -7.57 37.37
CA VAL A 504 6.44 -7.95 36.05
C VAL A 504 5.61 -9.10 35.49
N ILE A 505 5.26 -9.01 34.19
CA ILE A 505 4.52 -10.02 33.43
C ILE A 505 5.35 -10.43 32.22
N LYS A 506 5.78 -11.69 32.16
CA LYS A 506 6.52 -12.22 31.00
C LYS A 506 5.59 -12.83 29.98
N ILE A 507 5.42 -12.18 28.82
CA ILE A 507 4.50 -12.61 27.77
C ILE A 507 5.17 -13.37 26.62
N SER A 508 6.50 -13.31 26.47
CA SER A 508 7.26 -14.19 25.59
C SER A 508 8.70 -14.33 26.08
N GLU A 509 9.44 -15.26 25.47
CA GLU A 509 10.89 -15.23 25.58
C GLU A 509 11.49 -14.02 24.83
N PRO A 510 12.70 -13.56 25.21
CA PRO A 510 13.43 -12.53 24.50
C PRO A 510 13.62 -12.90 23.03
N ARG A 511 13.70 -11.89 22.15
CA ARG A 511 14.20 -12.13 20.79
C ARG A 511 15.64 -12.63 20.91
N GLU A 512 15.94 -13.84 20.44
CA GLU A 512 17.32 -14.14 20.04
C GLU A 512 17.74 -13.04 19.05
N LYS A 513 18.78 -12.29 19.38
CA LYS A 513 19.41 -11.35 18.46
C LYS A 513 19.95 -12.17 17.27
N GLN A 514 19.16 -12.28 16.20
CA GLN A 514 19.64 -12.76 14.91
C GLN A 514 20.30 -11.63 14.13
#